data_AF-A0AAQ5ZYL1-F1
#
_entry.id   AF-A0AAQ5ZYL1-F1
#
_cell.length_a   1.000
_cell.length_b   1.000
_cell.length_c   1.000
_cell.angle_alpha   90.00
_cell.angle_beta   90.00
_cell.angle_gamma   90.00
#
_symmetry.space_group_name_H-M   'P 1'
#
loop_
_entity.id
_entity.type
_entity.pdbx_description
1 polymer ?
#
loop_
_entity_poly.entity_id
_entity_poly.type
_entity_poly.pdbx_seq_one_letter_code
_entity_poly.pdbx_strand_id
1 'polypeptide(L)'
;MFISSRDRDSGPFSVQQYKLSQTYHFRLEVKDKGEDGKIPILVVQKSLDRETAESHSLTLTALDGGKPPKSGNMNILVKVLDVNDNVPVFSKDIYSVTLSENAPVGTTVIQVNATDLDEGPNGEVFYSFSNSMNQNTLNLFDINPLTGQITVKNLINYEEKDRYEIEIQASDKGLAPLTTEKSVIIKIVDVNDNAPEIEVTSFSSSIPEDSRPGTTVALISVSDVDSSLNGKVILETFYSISAPPKRYSRRGF
;
A
#
# COMPACT_ATOMS: atom_id res chain seq x y z
N MET A 1 -41.15 3.33 -16.53
CA MET A 1 -42.56 2.87 -16.46
C MET A 1 -43.31 3.86 -15.59
N PHE A 2 -44.31 4.58 -16.11
CA PHE A 2 -45.10 5.52 -15.30
C PHE A 2 -46.21 4.74 -14.60
N ILE A 3 -46.19 4.73 -13.26
CA ILE A 3 -47.28 4.15 -12.46
C ILE A 3 -48.10 5.33 -11.96
N SER A 4 -49.25 5.59 -12.61
CA SER A 4 -50.25 6.54 -12.10
C SER A 4 -51.32 5.77 -11.33
N SER A 5 -51.88 6.38 -10.30
CA SER A 5 -53.06 5.85 -9.62
C SER A 5 -54.27 5.92 -10.56
N ARG A 6 -55.02 4.82 -10.66
CA ARG A 6 -56.29 4.78 -11.41
C ARG A 6 -57.44 5.03 -10.46
N ASP A 7 -58.15 6.13 -10.68
CA ASP A 7 -59.47 6.37 -10.11
C ASP A 7 -60.55 5.97 -11.14
N ARG A 8 -61.65 5.38 -10.70
CA ARG A 8 -62.78 5.04 -11.59
C ARG A 8 -63.73 6.22 -11.79
N ASP A 9 -63.65 7.23 -10.92
CA ASP A 9 -64.52 8.40 -10.99
C ASP A 9 -63.92 9.49 -11.91
N SER A 10 -64.80 10.27 -12.55
CA SER A 10 -64.40 11.35 -13.47
C SER A 10 -64.55 12.73 -12.83
N GLY A 11 -63.81 13.72 -13.33
CA GLY A 11 -63.91 15.11 -12.87
C GLY A 11 -63.41 15.29 -11.43
N PRO A 12 -64.12 16.03 -10.55
CA PRO A 12 -63.63 16.41 -9.21
C PRO A 12 -63.46 15.21 -8.26
N PHE A 13 -64.00 14.05 -8.59
CA PHE A 13 -63.88 12.82 -7.78
C PHE A 13 -62.70 11.92 -8.18
N SER A 14 -61.99 12.26 -9.27
CA SER A 14 -60.72 11.61 -9.63
C SER A 14 -59.57 12.10 -8.73
N VAL A 15 -58.38 11.48 -8.80
CA VAL A 15 -57.20 11.90 -8.00
C VAL A 15 -56.87 13.38 -8.20
N GLN A 16 -57.00 14.16 -7.13
CA GLN A 16 -56.78 15.60 -7.14
C GLN A 16 -55.42 16.00 -6.59
N GLN A 17 -54.85 15.20 -5.67
CA GLN A 17 -53.60 15.54 -5.01
C GLN A 17 -52.73 14.31 -4.77
N TYR A 18 -51.43 14.49 -4.94
CA TYR A 18 -50.42 13.55 -4.47
C TYR A 18 -49.57 14.17 -3.36
N LYS A 19 -49.21 13.36 -2.37
CA LYS A 19 -48.29 13.71 -1.29
C LYS A 19 -47.22 12.65 -1.16
N LEU A 20 -45.98 13.08 -0.97
CA LEU A 20 -44.85 12.20 -0.65
C LEU A 20 -44.53 12.33 0.85
N SER A 21 -44.14 11.24 1.49
CA SER A 21 -43.57 11.26 2.84
C SER A 21 -42.40 12.25 2.93
N GLN A 22 -42.15 12.83 4.11
CA GLN A 22 -41.01 13.73 4.32
C GLN A 22 -39.71 13.02 3.94
N THR A 23 -38.91 13.68 3.09
CA THR A 23 -37.62 13.17 2.62
C THR A 23 -36.74 14.34 2.21
N TYR A 24 -35.42 14.13 2.28
CA TYR A 24 -34.41 15.14 2.01
C TYR A 24 -33.87 15.08 0.56
N HIS A 25 -33.81 13.87 0.00
CA HIS A 25 -33.19 13.62 -1.30
C HIS A 25 -34.16 13.64 -2.47
N PHE A 26 -35.45 13.44 -2.21
CA PHE A 26 -36.47 13.38 -3.26
C PHE A 26 -37.52 14.46 -3.08
N ARG A 27 -38.13 14.85 -4.19
CA ARG A 27 -39.35 15.66 -4.19
C ARG A 27 -40.34 15.09 -5.18
N LEU A 28 -41.59 15.49 -5.00
CA LEU A 28 -42.66 15.14 -5.90
C LEU A 28 -43.00 16.33 -6.79
N GLU A 29 -42.89 16.14 -8.10
CA GLU A 29 -43.42 17.07 -9.09
C GLU A 29 -44.70 16.48 -9.67
N VAL A 30 -45.74 17.28 -9.84
CA VAL A 30 -47.02 16.81 -10.38
C VAL A 30 -47.26 17.50 -11.70
N LYS A 31 -47.34 16.71 -12.77
CA LYS A 31 -47.67 17.19 -14.10
C LYS A 31 -49.18 17.02 -14.33
N ASP A 32 -49.87 18.13 -14.56
CA ASP A 32 -51.27 18.12 -14.98
C ASP A 32 -51.35 17.81 -16.48
N LYS A 33 -52.16 16.83 -16.86
CA LYS A 33 -52.43 16.48 -18.25
C LYS A 33 -53.86 16.81 -18.69
N GLY A 34 -54.59 17.62 -17.94
CA GLY A 34 -55.98 17.96 -18.27
C GLY A 34 -56.90 16.74 -18.13
N GLU A 35 -57.53 16.31 -19.22
CA GLU A 35 -58.49 15.19 -19.22
C GLU A 35 -57.86 13.83 -18.83
N ASP A 36 -56.56 13.66 -19.04
CA ASP A 36 -55.80 12.45 -18.65
C ASP A 36 -55.43 12.42 -17.15
N GLY A 37 -55.81 13.44 -16.38
CA GLY A 37 -55.57 13.56 -14.95
C GLY A 37 -54.14 14.03 -14.59
N LYS A 38 -53.79 13.86 -13.32
CA LYS A 38 -52.49 14.31 -12.76
C LYS A 38 -51.51 13.14 -12.66
N ILE A 39 -50.26 13.37 -13.06
CA ILE A 39 -49.17 12.38 -12.98
C ILE A 39 -48.13 12.81 -11.94
N PRO A 40 -47.86 11.97 -10.92
CA PRO A 40 -46.76 12.20 -9.99
C PRO A 40 -45.43 11.77 -10.62
N ILE A 41 -44.42 12.61 -10.50
CA ILE A 41 -43.04 12.39 -10.95
C ILE A 41 -42.15 12.53 -9.71
N LEU A 42 -41.48 11.44 -9.34
CA LEU A 42 -40.48 11.46 -8.28
C LEU A 42 -39.17 11.99 -8.87
N VAL A 43 -38.65 13.07 -8.28
CA VAL A 43 -37.46 13.77 -8.77
C VAL A 43 -36.40 13.81 -7.69
N VAL A 44 -35.15 13.50 -8.05
CA VAL A 44 -34.01 13.69 -7.16
C VAL A 44 -33.76 15.19 -6.96
N GLN A 45 -33.77 15.65 -5.72
CA GLN A 45 -33.56 17.05 -5.34
C GLN A 45 -32.17 17.30 -4.75
N LYS A 46 -31.56 16.31 -4.11
CA LYS A 46 -30.20 16.39 -3.56
C LYS A 46 -29.40 15.16 -4.00
N SER A 47 -28.07 15.26 -3.97
CA SER A 47 -27.18 14.15 -4.29
C SER A 47 -27.56 12.90 -3.48
N LEU A 48 -27.43 11.75 -4.11
CA LEU A 48 -27.53 10.43 -3.50
C LEU A 48 -26.12 9.89 -3.32
N ASP A 49 -25.93 9.12 -2.27
CA ASP A 49 -24.66 8.52 -1.89
C ASP A 49 -25.00 7.15 -1.31
N ARG A 50 -24.51 6.09 -1.96
CA ARG A 50 -24.87 4.71 -1.63
C ARG A 50 -24.19 4.29 -0.31
N GLU A 51 -22.97 4.75 -0.09
CA GLU A 51 -22.12 4.50 1.06
C GLU A 51 -22.75 5.10 2.33
N THR A 52 -23.47 6.21 2.18
CA THR A 52 -24.29 6.78 3.27
C THR A 52 -25.64 6.07 3.42
N ALA A 53 -26.35 5.80 2.33
CA ALA A 53 -27.67 5.15 2.36
C ALA A 53 -27.99 4.36 1.08
N GLU A 54 -27.91 3.04 1.17
CA GLU A 54 -28.14 2.12 0.04
C GLU A 54 -29.59 2.10 -0.47
N SER A 55 -30.56 2.52 0.36
CA SER A 55 -31.95 2.58 -0.06
C SER A 55 -32.78 3.60 0.72
N HIS A 56 -33.88 4.05 0.08
CA HIS A 56 -34.85 4.94 0.68
C HIS A 56 -36.26 4.37 0.54
N SER A 57 -36.96 4.23 1.67
CA SER A 57 -38.37 3.84 1.71
C SER A 57 -39.25 5.10 1.79
N LEU A 58 -40.07 5.31 0.77
CA LEU A 58 -40.96 6.46 0.64
C LEU A 58 -42.42 6.00 0.61
N THR A 59 -43.34 6.84 1.06
CA THR A 59 -44.78 6.59 0.92
C THR A 59 -45.41 7.66 0.05
N LEU A 60 -46.03 7.25 -1.05
CA LEU A 60 -46.85 8.10 -1.91
C LEU A 60 -48.32 7.95 -1.51
N THR A 61 -48.98 9.06 -1.23
CA THR A 61 -50.41 9.14 -0.93
C THR A 61 -51.12 9.87 -2.06
N ALA A 62 -52.13 9.24 -2.68
CA ALA A 62 -53.06 9.87 -3.59
C ALA A 62 -54.35 10.22 -2.84
N LEU A 63 -54.91 11.41 -3.07
CA LEU A 63 -56.18 11.86 -2.50
C LEU A 63 -57.16 12.26 -3.62
N ASP A 64 -58.41 11.82 -3.49
CA ASP A 64 -59.52 12.28 -4.34
C ASP A 64 -60.03 13.67 -3.90
N GLY A 65 -60.94 14.26 -4.69
CA GLY A 65 -61.59 15.54 -4.38
C GLY A 65 -62.96 15.39 -3.71
N GLY A 66 -63.28 14.19 -3.20
CA GLY A 66 -64.53 13.91 -2.51
C GLY A 66 -64.69 14.68 -1.20
N LYS A 67 -65.92 14.72 -0.68
CA LYS A 67 -66.23 15.26 0.65
C LYS A 67 -67.05 14.22 1.44
N PRO A 68 -66.45 13.45 2.36
CA PRO A 68 -65.03 13.49 2.77
C PRO A 68 -64.09 12.92 1.69
N PRO A 69 -62.81 13.34 1.66
CA PRO A 69 -61.84 12.80 0.70
C PRO A 69 -61.43 11.37 1.07
N LYS A 70 -61.22 10.51 0.07
CA LYS A 70 -60.57 9.20 0.24
C LYS A 70 -59.12 9.25 -0.23
N SER A 71 -58.32 8.33 0.30
CA SER A 71 -56.90 8.24 -0.04
C SER A 71 -56.43 6.80 -0.29
N GLY A 72 -55.44 6.66 -1.15
CA GLY A 72 -54.69 5.42 -1.36
C GLY A 72 -53.20 5.63 -1.14
N ASN A 73 -52.53 4.66 -0.51
CA ASN A 73 -51.11 4.71 -0.20
C ASN A 73 -50.33 3.67 -1.00
N MET A 74 -49.12 4.03 -1.40
CA MET A 74 -48.15 3.15 -2.06
C MET A 74 -46.78 3.33 -1.42
N ASN A 75 -46.11 2.22 -1.10
CA ASN A 75 -44.72 2.25 -0.65
C ASN A 75 -43.79 2.14 -1.86
N ILE A 76 -42.79 3.00 -1.92
CA ILE A 76 -41.77 3.06 -2.96
C ILE A 76 -40.44 2.79 -2.29
N LEU A 77 -39.80 1.68 -2.67
CA LEU A 77 -38.42 1.40 -2.29
C LEU A 77 -37.51 1.86 -3.43
N VAL A 78 -36.70 2.88 -3.16
CA VAL A 78 -35.65 3.33 -4.08
C VAL A 78 -34.35 2.68 -3.63
N LYS A 79 -33.79 1.77 -4.45
CA LYS A 79 -32.44 1.25 -4.25
C LYS A 79 -31.45 2.18 -4.97
N VAL A 80 -30.42 2.65 -4.26
CA VAL A 80 -29.33 3.41 -4.84
C VAL A 80 -28.34 2.41 -5.44
N LEU A 81 -27.96 2.61 -6.70
CA LEU A 81 -26.95 1.78 -7.35
C LEU A 81 -25.59 2.40 -7.14
N ASP A 82 -24.60 1.53 -6.98
CA ASP A 82 -23.20 1.87 -6.81
C ASP A 82 -22.60 2.56 -8.05
N VAL A 83 -21.66 3.47 -7.80
CA VAL A 83 -20.79 4.11 -8.78
C VAL A 83 -19.39 4.11 -8.19
N ASN A 84 -18.36 3.90 -9.00
CA ASN A 84 -16.96 3.95 -8.55
C ASN A 84 -16.54 5.40 -8.22
N ASP A 85 -16.88 5.89 -7.03
CA ASP A 85 -16.60 7.25 -6.58
C ASP A 85 -15.78 7.34 -5.28
N ASN A 86 -15.40 6.20 -4.71
CA ASN A 86 -14.39 6.11 -3.66
C ASN A 86 -13.07 5.57 -4.23
N VAL A 87 -11.97 5.99 -3.60
CA VAL A 87 -10.63 5.48 -3.96
C VAL A 87 -10.17 4.51 -2.87
N PRO A 88 -9.31 3.51 -3.19
CA PRO A 88 -8.77 2.65 -2.16
C PRO A 88 -7.96 3.45 -1.13
N VAL A 89 -8.24 3.27 0.16
CA VAL A 89 -7.57 4.01 1.25
C VAL A 89 -6.69 3.07 2.06
N PHE A 90 -5.38 3.33 2.10
CA PHE A 90 -4.46 2.59 2.97
C PHE A 90 -4.75 2.84 4.46
N SER A 91 -4.70 1.77 5.25
CA SER A 91 -4.96 1.77 6.69
C SER A 91 -3.94 2.53 7.56
N LYS A 92 -2.75 2.84 7.02
CA LYS A 92 -1.68 3.56 7.73
C LYS A 92 -1.16 4.72 6.90
N ASP A 93 -0.83 5.80 7.59
CA ASP A 93 -0.18 6.96 6.98
C ASP A 93 1.28 6.70 6.64
N ILE A 94 1.95 5.82 7.39
CA ILE A 94 3.36 5.49 7.21
C ILE A 94 3.53 3.98 7.38
N TYR A 95 4.16 3.34 6.40
CA TYR A 95 4.64 1.97 6.49
C TYR A 95 6.16 1.99 6.63
N SER A 96 6.69 1.48 7.75
CA SER A 96 8.12 1.33 7.94
C SER A 96 8.44 0.02 8.65
N VAL A 97 9.51 -0.65 8.20
CA VAL A 97 9.96 -1.93 8.73
C VAL A 97 11.47 -2.06 8.61
N THR A 98 12.05 -2.90 9.46
CA THR A 98 13.46 -3.30 9.38
C THR A 98 13.57 -4.71 8.80
N LEU A 99 14.55 -4.94 7.93
CA LEU A 99 14.79 -6.22 7.28
C LEU A 99 16.28 -6.57 7.37
N SER A 100 16.61 -7.78 7.79
CA SER A 100 17.99 -8.26 7.78
C SER A 100 18.47 -8.45 6.33
N GLU A 101 19.70 -8.09 5.99
CA GLU A 101 20.20 -8.29 4.62
C GLU A 101 20.27 -9.77 4.22
N ASN A 102 20.60 -10.64 5.18
CA ASN A 102 20.63 -12.08 5.01
C ASN A 102 19.24 -12.74 5.04
N ALA A 103 18.15 -11.97 4.96
CA ALA A 103 16.79 -12.50 4.89
C ALA A 103 16.62 -13.40 3.65
N PRO A 104 16.18 -14.66 3.82
CA PRO A 104 15.97 -15.55 2.68
C PRO A 104 14.93 -15.02 1.69
N VAL A 105 15.07 -15.39 0.42
CA VAL A 105 14.02 -15.18 -0.59
C VAL A 105 12.70 -15.80 -0.13
N GLY A 106 11.61 -15.06 -0.31
CA GLY A 106 10.27 -15.41 0.18
C GLY A 106 9.96 -14.89 1.59
N THR A 107 10.93 -14.29 2.30
CA THR A 107 10.68 -13.68 3.61
C THR A 107 9.64 -12.58 3.49
N THR A 108 8.64 -12.60 4.37
CA THR A 108 7.65 -11.52 4.47
C THR A 108 8.30 -10.28 5.06
N VAL A 109 8.24 -9.18 4.31
CA VAL A 109 8.77 -7.89 4.74
C VAL A 109 7.71 -7.13 5.53
N ILE A 110 6.55 -6.92 4.92
CA ILE A 110 5.39 -6.26 5.55
C ILE A 110 4.14 -6.63 4.77
N GLN A 111 2.98 -6.57 5.42
CA GLN A 111 1.69 -6.63 4.75
C GLN A 111 1.00 -5.27 4.83
N VAL A 112 0.69 -4.69 3.68
CA VAL A 112 -0.11 -3.47 3.60
C VAL A 112 -1.59 -3.82 3.46
N ASN A 113 -2.44 -2.87 3.83
CA ASN A 113 -3.88 -3.03 3.70
C ASN A 113 -4.52 -1.71 3.28
N ALA A 114 -5.35 -1.77 2.26
CA ALA A 114 -6.21 -0.70 1.79
C ALA A 114 -7.66 -1.21 1.67
N THR A 115 -8.60 -0.30 1.88
CA THR A 115 -10.04 -0.58 1.83
C THR A 115 -10.71 0.43 0.92
N ASP A 116 -11.69 -0.05 0.17
CA ASP A 116 -12.56 0.77 -0.66
C ASP A 116 -14.01 0.60 -0.19
N LEU A 117 -14.81 1.67 -0.25
CA LEU A 117 -16.18 1.70 0.27
C LEU A 117 -17.23 1.28 -0.76
N ASP A 118 -16.84 1.20 -2.03
CA ASP A 118 -17.74 0.89 -3.13
C ASP A 118 -18.15 -0.61 -3.16
N GLU A 119 -19.20 -0.94 -3.90
CA GLU A 119 -19.76 -2.30 -3.95
C GLU A 119 -19.12 -3.16 -5.07
N GLY A 120 -18.81 -4.43 -4.76
CA GLY A 120 -18.37 -5.41 -5.76
C GLY A 120 -17.02 -5.03 -6.39
N PRO A 121 -16.85 -5.09 -7.73
CA PRO A 121 -15.59 -4.75 -8.39
C PRO A 121 -15.06 -3.35 -8.08
N ASN A 122 -15.94 -2.38 -7.85
CA ASN A 122 -15.56 -1.02 -7.47
C ASN A 122 -14.93 -0.99 -6.07
N GLY A 123 -15.33 -1.91 -5.17
CA GLY A 123 -14.72 -2.06 -3.84
C GLY A 123 -13.55 -3.06 -3.76
N GLU A 124 -13.28 -3.81 -4.84
CA GLU A 124 -12.28 -4.88 -4.83
C GLU A 124 -10.86 -4.33 -5.07
N VAL A 125 -10.09 -4.24 -3.99
CA VAL A 125 -8.74 -3.67 -4.01
C VAL A 125 -7.67 -4.66 -4.47
N PHE A 126 -6.79 -4.20 -5.35
CA PHE A 126 -5.60 -4.89 -5.85
C PHE A 126 -4.34 -4.06 -5.60
N TYR A 127 -3.24 -4.74 -5.30
CA TYR A 127 -1.96 -4.12 -4.96
C TYR A 127 -0.92 -4.33 -6.05
N SER A 128 -0.10 -3.32 -6.28
CA SER A 128 1.05 -3.37 -7.18
C SER A 128 2.15 -2.43 -6.70
N PHE A 129 3.33 -2.54 -7.30
CA PHE A 129 4.32 -1.47 -7.22
C PHE A 129 3.91 -0.33 -8.16
N SER A 130 4.19 0.91 -7.77
CA SER A 130 3.95 2.07 -8.65
C SER A 130 4.84 2.01 -9.89
N ASN A 131 4.33 2.52 -11.00
CA ASN A 131 5.04 2.55 -12.29
C ASN A 131 6.30 3.44 -12.26
N SER A 132 6.41 4.32 -11.26
CA SER A 132 7.58 5.18 -10.99
C SER A 132 8.78 4.42 -10.41
N MET A 133 8.59 3.17 -9.97
CA MET A 133 9.57 2.45 -9.19
C MET A 133 10.81 2.06 -10.00
N ASN A 134 11.98 2.16 -9.36
CA ASN A 134 13.25 1.79 -9.97
C ASN A 134 13.33 0.26 -10.24
N GLN A 135 13.77 -0.12 -11.45
CA GLN A 135 13.89 -1.51 -11.88
C GLN A 135 14.78 -2.38 -10.99
N ASN A 136 15.86 -1.83 -10.42
CA ASN A 136 16.71 -2.57 -9.49
C ASN A 136 15.93 -2.94 -8.22
N THR A 137 15.05 -2.06 -7.72
CA THR A 137 14.25 -2.35 -6.53
C THR A 137 13.11 -3.33 -6.83
N LEU A 138 12.51 -3.28 -8.03
CA LEU A 138 11.53 -4.26 -8.52
C LEU A 138 12.10 -5.69 -8.68
N ASN A 139 13.43 -5.82 -8.76
CA ASN A 139 14.11 -7.10 -8.76
C ASN A 139 14.35 -7.67 -7.36
N LEU A 140 14.29 -6.83 -6.31
CA LEU A 140 14.58 -7.21 -4.93
C LEU A 140 13.34 -7.56 -4.12
N PHE A 141 12.18 -7.00 -4.47
CA PHE A 141 10.93 -7.21 -3.75
C PHE A 141 9.81 -7.68 -4.67
N ASP A 142 8.85 -8.39 -4.11
CA ASP A 142 7.60 -8.78 -4.77
C ASP A 142 6.41 -8.35 -3.92
N ILE A 143 5.26 -8.12 -4.54
CA ILE A 143 4.00 -7.78 -3.85
C ILE A 143 2.87 -8.68 -4.32
N ASN A 144 2.20 -9.31 -3.37
CA ASN A 144 1.03 -10.13 -3.65
C ASN A 144 -0.17 -9.22 -3.97
N PRO A 145 -0.77 -9.32 -5.17
CA PRO A 145 -1.78 -8.37 -5.63
C PRO A 145 -3.11 -8.49 -4.91
N LEU A 146 -3.37 -9.59 -4.18
CA LEU A 146 -4.63 -9.81 -3.46
C LEU A 146 -4.51 -9.48 -1.97
N THR A 147 -3.34 -9.71 -1.38
CA THR A 147 -3.17 -9.65 0.07
C THR A 147 -2.37 -8.42 0.53
N GLY A 148 -1.71 -7.71 -0.39
CA GLY A 148 -0.81 -6.61 -0.06
C GLY A 148 0.48 -7.06 0.65
N GLN A 149 0.79 -8.36 0.64
CA GLN A 149 2.00 -8.89 1.26
C GLN A 149 3.21 -8.58 0.39
N ILE A 150 4.18 -7.84 0.94
CA ILE A 150 5.48 -7.57 0.31
C ILE A 150 6.47 -8.61 0.81
N THR A 151 7.22 -9.22 -0.11
CA THR A 151 8.20 -10.27 0.19
C THR A 151 9.55 -10.00 -0.48
N VAL A 152 10.60 -10.62 0.06
CA VAL A 152 11.94 -10.61 -0.53
C VAL A 152 11.95 -11.50 -1.77
N LYS A 153 12.36 -10.94 -2.92
CA LYS A 153 12.43 -11.63 -4.21
C LYS A 153 13.85 -12.06 -4.57
N ASN A 154 14.85 -11.33 -4.11
CA ASN A 154 16.26 -11.62 -4.36
C ASN A 154 17.12 -11.19 -3.16
N LEU A 155 18.40 -11.57 -3.18
CA LEU A 155 19.36 -11.21 -2.13
C LEU A 155 19.49 -9.69 -1.99
N ILE A 156 19.56 -9.24 -0.75
CA ILE A 156 19.73 -7.85 -0.37
C ILE A 156 21.13 -7.72 0.24
N ASN A 157 21.80 -6.60 -0.02
CA ASN A 157 23.14 -6.33 0.46
C ASN A 157 23.14 -4.95 1.13
N TYR A 158 23.45 -4.91 2.42
CA TYR A 158 23.50 -3.69 3.21
C TYR A 158 24.63 -2.75 2.72
N GLU A 159 25.81 -3.29 2.41
CA GLU A 159 26.96 -2.53 1.89
C GLU A 159 26.66 -1.86 0.54
N GLU A 160 25.72 -2.42 -0.24
CA GLU A 160 25.22 -1.76 -1.46
C GLU A 160 24.18 -0.67 -1.14
N LYS A 161 23.19 -0.99 -0.30
CA LYS A 161 22.12 -0.05 0.06
C LYS A 161 21.42 -0.40 1.39
N ASP A 162 21.51 0.51 2.34
CA ASP A 162 20.96 0.37 3.71
C ASP A 162 19.46 0.71 3.84
N ARG A 163 18.84 1.29 2.81
CA ARG A 163 17.45 1.76 2.87
C ARG A 163 16.76 1.74 1.51
N TYR A 164 15.55 1.19 1.48
CA TYR A 164 14.64 1.26 0.34
C TYR A 164 13.40 2.06 0.68
N GLU A 165 12.97 2.89 -0.26
CA GLU A 165 11.67 3.54 -0.25
C GLU A 165 10.90 3.03 -1.47
N ILE A 166 9.89 2.21 -1.21
CA ILE A 166 9.11 1.53 -2.23
C ILE A 166 7.77 2.24 -2.34
N GLU A 167 7.43 2.68 -3.54
CA GLU A 167 6.12 3.24 -3.84
C GLU A 167 5.20 2.10 -4.28
N ILE A 168 4.13 1.88 -3.52
CA ILE A 168 3.08 0.90 -3.80
C ILE A 168 1.82 1.62 -4.26
N GLN A 169 1.01 0.92 -5.04
CA GLN A 169 -0.29 1.38 -5.53
C GLN A 169 -1.37 0.39 -5.09
N ALA A 170 -2.50 0.92 -4.62
CA ALA A 170 -3.76 0.20 -4.48
C ALA A 170 -4.71 0.71 -5.57
N SER A 171 -5.38 -0.20 -6.26
CA SER A 171 -6.34 0.07 -7.33
C SER A 171 -7.61 -0.74 -7.11
N ASP A 172 -8.77 -0.14 -7.34
CA ASP A 172 -10.01 -0.90 -7.48
C ASP A 172 -10.08 -1.63 -8.85
N LYS A 173 -11.18 -2.33 -9.12
CA LYS A 173 -11.49 -2.96 -10.41
C LYS A 173 -12.69 -2.31 -11.13
N GLY A 174 -12.95 -1.05 -10.85
CA GLY A 174 -13.95 -0.28 -11.57
C GLY A 174 -13.67 -0.20 -13.07
N LEU A 175 -14.69 0.13 -13.87
CA LEU A 175 -14.53 0.31 -15.32
C LEU A 175 -13.50 1.41 -15.66
N ALA A 176 -13.49 2.46 -14.84
CA ALA A 176 -12.43 3.46 -14.79
C ALA A 176 -11.79 3.35 -13.39
N PRO A 177 -10.68 2.60 -13.26
CA PRO A 177 -10.11 2.34 -11.95
C PRO A 177 -9.64 3.60 -11.26
N LEU A 178 -9.90 3.69 -9.96
CA LEU A 178 -9.33 4.70 -9.09
C LEU A 178 -8.17 4.10 -8.30
N THR A 179 -7.11 4.89 -8.14
CA THR A 179 -5.85 4.43 -7.54
C THR A 179 -5.35 5.38 -6.46
N THR A 180 -4.66 4.80 -5.49
CA THR A 180 -3.97 5.52 -4.42
C THR A 180 -2.55 4.97 -4.28
N GLU A 181 -1.58 5.86 -4.10
CA GLU A 181 -0.17 5.49 -3.93
C GLU A 181 0.32 5.76 -2.50
N LYS A 182 1.31 4.98 -2.05
CA LYS A 182 1.89 5.09 -0.70
C LYS A 182 3.35 4.64 -0.68
N SER A 183 4.17 5.31 0.13
CA SER A 183 5.55 4.88 0.38
C SER A 183 5.66 3.87 1.52
N VAL A 184 6.49 2.84 1.31
CA VAL A 184 6.93 1.86 2.31
C VAL A 184 8.43 2.01 2.50
N ILE A 185 8.86 2.30 3.74
CA ILE A 185 10.26 2.48 4.10
C ILE A 185 10.81 1.20 4.71
N ILE A 186 11.73 0.56 3.99
CA ILE A 186 12.44 -0.64 4.45
C ILE A 186 13.86 -0.24 4.84
N LYS A 187 14.23 -0.44 6.10
CA LYS A 187 15.58 -0.21 6.60
C LYS A 187 16.31 -1.55 6.67
N ILE A 188 17.45 -1.65 6.02
CA ILE A 188 18.26 -2.87 6.05
C ILE A 188 19.11 -2.86 7.32
N VAL A 189 19.22 -4.03 7.94
CA VAL A 189 20.06 -4.26 9.12
C VAL A 189 21.29 -5.04 8.66
N ASP A 190 22.44 -4.43 8.90
CA ASP A 190 23.80 -4.97 8.74
C ASP A 190 24.00 -6.25 9.56
N VAL A 191 24.56 -7.26 8.90
CA VAL A 191 25.04 -8.52 9.44
C VAL A 191 26.53 -8.62 9.16
N ASN A 192 27.31 -9.09 10.15
CA ASN A 192 28.74 -9.36 9.93
C ASN A 192 28.92 -10.53 8.96
N ASP A 193 29.02 -10.23 7.68
CA ASP A 193 29.21 -11.20 6.60
C ASP A 193 30.43 -10.91 5.72
N ASN A 194 31.15 -9.81 5.99
CA ASN A 194 32.45 -9.54 5.41
C ASN A 194 33.57 -9.75 6.44
N ALA A 195 34.70 -10.28 5.97
CA ALA A 195 35.88 -10.45 6.81
C ALA A 195 36.85 -9.27 6.62
N PRO A 196 37.64 -8.91 7.66
CA PRO A 196 38.63 -7.85 7.52
C PRO A 196 39.67 -8.17 6.45
N GLU A 197 39.92 -7.22 5.54
CA GLU A 197 40.97 -7.30 4.54
C GLU A 197 42.24 -6.58 5.04
N ILE A 198 43.38 -7.27 4.93
CA ILE A 198 44.69 -6.74 5.33
C ILE A 198 45.50 -6.44 4.08
N GLU A 199 45.90 -5.18 3.92
CA GLU A 199 46.75 -4.73 2.82
C GLU A 199 48.10 -4.24 3.34
N VAL A 200 49.18 -4.76 2.77
CA VAL A 200 50.54 -4.27 3.06
C VAL A 200 50.89 -3.19 2.05
N THR A 201 50.73 -1.93 2.44
CA THR A 201 50.92 -0.76 1.57
C THR A 201 52.38 -0.39 1.36
N SER A 202 53.27 -0.81 2.28
CA SER A 202 54.71 -0.79 2.04
C SER A 202 55.39 -1.92 2.81
N PHE A 203 56.40 -2.54 2.20
CA PHE A 203 57.16 -3.60 2.86
C PHE A 203 58.62 -3.54 2.44
N SER A 204 59.52 -3.53 3.43
CA SER A 204 60.96 -3.70 3.22
C SER A 204 61.33 -5.16 3.47
N SER A 205 61.67 -5.90 2.41
CA SER A 205 62.02 -7.32 2.49
C SER A 205 63.40 -7.60 3.11
N SER A 206 64.24 -6.57 3.25
CA SER A 206 65.55 -6.65 3.89
C SER A 206 65.82 -5.40 4.71
N ILE A 207 66.35 -5.57 5.92
CA ILE A 207 66.68 -4.49 6.83
C ILE A 207 68.10 -4.69 7.37
N PRO A 208 68.98 -3.66 7.34
CA PRO A 208 70.31 -3.73 7.94
C PRO A 208 70.26 -4.04 9.44
N GLU A 209 71.16 -4.89 9.92
CA GLU A 209 71.19 -5.31 11.34
C GLU A 209 71.47 -4.15 12.32
N ASP A 210 72.09 -3.07 11.85
CA ASP A 210 72.40 -1.85 12.60
C ASP A 210 71.27 -0.80 12.56
N SER A 211 70.09 -1.17 12.04
CA SER A 211 68.92 -0.30 12.01
C SER A 211 68.52 0.15 13.41
N ARG A 212 68.23 1.45 13.55
CA ARG A 212 67.90 2.05 14.85
C ARG A 212 66.49 1.62 15.32
N PRO A 213 66.23 1.57 16.64
CA PRO A 213 64.87 1.39 17.15
C PRO A 213 63.91 2.43 16.56
N GLY A 214 62.75 1.96 16.08
CA GLY A 214 61.76 2.79 15.39
C GLY A 214 61.89 2.80 13.86
N THR A 215 62.86 2.10 13.27
CA THR A 215 62.89 1.89 11.80
C THR A 215 61.64 1.15 11.35
N THR A 216 60.87 1.76 10.46
CA THR A 216 59.66 1.18 9.86
C THR A 216 60.01 0.01 8.94
N VAL A 217 59.39 -1.15 9.18
CA VAL A 217 59.57 -2.37 8.37
C VAL A 217 58.50 -2.51 7.31
N ALA A 218 57.26 -2.27 7.72
CA ALA A 218 56.08 -2.39 6.89
C ALA A 218 55.06 -1.33 7.30
N LEU A 219 54.22 -0.94 6.36
CA LEU A 219 52.97 -0.24 6.62
C LEU A 219 51.84 -1.21 6.28
N ILE A 220 50.97 -1.44 7.26
CA ILE A 220 49.84 -2.38 7.16
C ILE A 220 48.57 -1.55 7.34
N SER A 221 47.64 -1.70 6.39
CA SER A 221 46.29 -1.18 6.44
C SER A 221 45.32 -2.34 6.63
N VAL A 222 44.26 -2.12 7.40
CA VAL A 222 43.20 -3.11 7.59
C VAL A 222 41.85 -2.43 7.50
N SER A 223 40.97 -2.99 6.69
CA SER A 223 39.62 -2.47 6.46
C SER A 223 38.62 -3.60 6.50
N ASP A 224 37.43 -3.31 7.02
CA ASP A 224 36.27 -4.19 6.98
C ASP A 224 35.12 -3.33 6.45
N VAL A 225 34.34 -3.89 5.52
CA VAL A 225 33.28 -3.14 4.82
C VAL A 225 31.97 -3.11 5.60
N ASP A 226 31.81 -4.00 6.59
CA ASP A 226 30.65 -4.00 7.48
C ASP A 226 30.58 -2.71 8.30
N SER A 227 29.42 -2.40 8.88
CA SER A 227 29.21 -1.18 9.66
C SER A 227 29.27 -1.40 11.19
N SER A 228 29.35 -0.28 11.91
CA SER A 228 29.27 -0.23 13.38
C SER A 228 30.27 -1.17 14.09
N LEU A 229 29.77 -2.16 14.85
CA LEU A 229 30.62 -3.11 15.55
C LEU A 229 31.11 -4.24 14.63
N ASN A 230 30.39 -4.51 13.54
CA ASN A 230 30.72 -5.58 12.61
C ASN A 230 32.03 -5.24 11.86
N GLY A 231 32.17 -3.99 11.39
CA GLY A 231 33.39 -3.51 10.73
C GLY A 231 34.54 -3.11 11.66
N LYS A 232 34.44 -3.36 12.98
CA LYS A 232 35.48 -2.95 13.93
C LYS A 232 36.58 -4.00 14.01
N VAL A 233 37.77 -3.64 13.52
CA VAL A 233 38.92 -4.55 13.50
C VAL A 233 39.89 -4.33 14.67
N ILE A 234 40.45 -5.43 15.18
CA ILE A 234 41.53 -5.44 16.19
C ILE A 234 42.72 -6.21 15.61
N LEU A 235 43.91 -5.62 15.73
CA LEU A 235 45.16 -6.24 15.25
C LEU A 235 46.00 -6.75 16.42
N GLU A 236 46.48 -7.99 16.29
CA GLU A 236 47.44 -8.60 17.21
C GLU A 236 48.65 -9.09 16.44
N THR A 237 49.84 -8.94 17.02
CA THR A 237 51.09 -9.44 16.44
C THR A 237 51.65 -10.56 17.31
N PHE A 238 52.07 -11.64 16.68
CA PHE A 238 52.72 -12.78 17.35
C PHE A 238 54.17 -12.86 16.88
N TYR A 239 55.09 -13.05 17.81
CA TYR A 239 56.50 -13.23 17.51
C TYR A 239 56.88 -14.72 17.56
N SER A 240 57.49 -15.24 16.50
CA SER A 240 58.10 -16.57 16.50
C SER A 240 59.49 -16.52 15.84
N ILE A 241 60.47 -17.17 16.46
CA ILE A 241 61.83 -17.30 15.91
C ILE A 241 61.94 -18.68 15.26
N SER A 242 62.21 -18.74 13.96
CA SER A 242 62.69 -19.98 13.36
C SER A 242 64.13 -20.23 13.82
N ALA A 243 64.38 -21.36 14.47
CA ALA A 243 65.72 -21.69 14.95
C ALA A 243 66.70 -21.73 13.77
N PRO A 244 67.90 -21.11 13.89
CA PRO A 244 68.87 -21.13 12.80
C PRO A 244 69.27 -22.58 12.48
N PRO A 245 69.58 -22.91 11.21
CA PRO A 245 70.09 -24.23 10.87
C PRO A 245 71.34 -24.50 11.70
N LYS A 246 71.35 -25.63 12.43
CA LYS A 246 72.49 -26.08 13.22
C LYS A 246 73.73 -26.12 12.31
N ARG A 247 74.65 -25.17 12.50
CA ARG A 247 75.99 -25.28 11.91
C ARG A 247 76.68 -26.47 12.57
N TYR A 248 76.73 -27.61 11.88
CA TYR A 248 77.68 -28.66 12.22
C TYR A 248 79.09 -28.11 12.01
N SER A 249 79.73 -27.69 13.09
CA SER A 249 81.17 -27.49 13.12
C SER A 249 81.82 -28.85 12.93
N ARG A 250 82.31 -29.14 11.72
CA ARG A 250 83.37 -30.15 11.57
C ARG A 250 84.64 -29.53 12.16
N ARG A 251 84.95 -29.85 13.41
CA ARG A 251 86.31 -29.79 13.98
C ARG A 251 86.94 -31.18 13.88
N GLY A 252 88.18 -31.22 13.42
CA GLY A 252 89.10 -32.37 13.45
C GLY A 252 89.03 -33.21 12.16
N PHE A 253 90.12 -33.53 11.48
CA PHE A 253 91.56 -33.28 11.64
C PHE A 253 92.17 -33.15 10.23
#